data_AF-A0A6P7GGR8-F1
#
_entry.id   AF-A0A6P7GGR8-F1
#
_cell.length_a   1.000
_cell.length_b   1.000
_cell.length_c   1.000
_cell.angle_alpha   90.00
_cell.angle_beta   90.00
_cell.angle_gamma   90.00
#
_symmetry.space_group_name_H-M   'P 1'
#
loop_
_entity.id
_entity.type
_entity.pdbx_description
1 polymer ?
#
loop_
_entity_poly.entity_id
_entity_poly.type
_entity_poly.pdbx_seq_one_letter_code
_entity_poly.pdbx_strand_id
1 'polypeptide(L)'
;MDRPGQTGYMVLNEEGAVLSSSGDLENDEKFANSIMGLLNISSHIDLNDTPKEGFKKLSIVYEDHCYIVCLSNRKYHIIKKKTPHF
;
A
#
# COMPACT_ATOMS: atom_id res chain seq x y z
N MET A 1 -13.03 -7.42 -9.33
CA MET A 1 -13.80 -7.02 -8.13
C MET A 1 -13.62 -5.53 -7.95
N ASP A 2 -14.51 -4.74 -8.55
CA ASP A 2 -14.51 -3.29 -8.41
C ASP A 2 -14.92 -2.92 -6.98
N ARG A 3 -13.96 -2.44 -6.20
CA ARG A 3 -14.25 -1.87 -4.88
C ARG A 3 -14.72 -0.42 -5.09
N PRO A 4 -15.80 0.04 -4.44
CA PRO A 4 -16.28 1.41 -4.59
C PRO A 4 -15.17 2.44 -4.33
N GLY A 5 -14.99 3.34 -5.31
CA GLY A 5 -13.99 4.39 -5.28
C GLY A 5 -12.54 3.96 -5.54
N GLN A 6 -12.27 2.68 -5.84
CA GLN A 6 -10.94 2.22 -6.25
C GLN A 6 -10.61 2.75 -7.65
N THR A 7 -9.45 3.40 -7.79
CA THR A 7 -8.97 3.93 -9.08
C THR A 7 -7.69 3.24 -9.57
N GLY A 8 -7.03 2.47 -8.71
CA GLY A 8 -5.86 1.70 -9.09
C GLY A 8 -5.49 0.64 -8.05
N TYR A 9 -4.71 -0.35 -8.47
CA TYR A 9 -4.11 -1.33 -7.57
C TYR A 9 -2.71 -1.72 -8.02
N MET A 10 -1.92 -2.20 -7.07
CA MET A 10 -0.60 -2.75 -7.31
C MET A 10 -0.35 -3.90 -6.33
N VAL A 11 0.32 -4.95 -6.80
CA VAL A 11 0.75 -6.08 -5.97
C VAL A 11 2.25 -6.21 -6.12
N LEU A 12 2.96 -6.13 -5.00
CA LEU A 12 4.41 -6.32 -4.93
C LEU A 12 4.74 -7.64 -4.23
N ASN A 13 5.86 -8.27 -4.60
CA ASN A 13 6.48 -9.29 -3.75
C ASN A 13 7.26 -8.63 -2.60
N GLU A 14 7.86 -9.44 -1.72
CA GLU A 14 8.65 -8.97 -0.58
C GLU A 14 9.92 -8.20 -0.99
N GLU A 15 10.40 -8.41 -2.22
CA GLU A 15 11.57 -7.73 -2.80
C GLU A 15 11.21 -6.40 -3.49
N GLY A 16 9.92 -6.05 -3.55
CA GLY A 16 9.45 -4.82 -4.19
C GLY A 16 9.17 -4.92 -5.69
N ALA A 17 9.31 -6.10 -6.29
CA ALA A 17 8.99 -6.31 -7.70
C ALA A 17 7.47 -6.30 -7.94
N VAL A 18 7.04 -5.57 -8.98
CA VAL A 18 5.63 -5.48 -9.39
C VAL A 18 5.18 -6.81 -9.99
N LEU A 19 4.29 -7.52 -9.30
CA LEU A 19 3.68 -8.76 -9.79
C LEU A 19 2.45 -8.49 -10.66
N SER A 20 1.70 -7.44 -10.34
CA SER A 20 0.55 -6.98 -11.13
C SER A 20 0.18 -5.55 -10.73
N SER A 21 -0.30 -4.76 -11.68
CA SER A 21 -0.79 -3.40 -11.42
C SER A 21 -1.87 -3.02 -12.44
N SER A 22 -2.70 -2.02 -12.12
CA SER A 22 -3.72 -1.48 -13.04
C SER A 22 -4.24 -0.12 -12.58
N GLY A 23 -4.87 0.60 -13.49
CA GLY A 23 -5.48 1.92 -13.25
C GLY A 23 -4.40 2.96 -12.97
N ASP A 24 -4.65 3.83 -11.99
CA ASP A 24 -3.72 4.91 -11.62
C ASP A 24 -2.34 4.44 -11.15
N LEU A 25 -2.17 3.14 -10.87
CA LEU A 25 -0.92 2.54 -10.39
C LEU A 25 -0.25 1.64 -11.45
N GLU A 26 -0.78 1.60 -12.67
CA GLU A 26 -0.26 0.73 -13.73
C GLU A 26 1.18 1.09 -14.13
N ASN A 27 2.08 0.10 -14.02
CA ASN A 27 3.51 0.23 -14.33
C ASN A 27 4.24 1.38 -13.61
N ASP A 28 3.72 1.85 -12.47
CA ASP A 28 4.35 2.92 -11.68
C ASP A 28 5.44 2.36 -10.75
N GLU A 29 6.59 2.02 -11.33
CA GLU A 29 7.75 1.51 -10.58
C GLU A 29 8.30 2.53 -9.57
N LYS A 30 8.14 3.82 -9.84
CA LYS A 30 8.60 4.88 -8.93
C LYS A 30 7.77 4.89 -7.65
N PHE A 31 6.45 4.72 -7.78
CA PHE A 31 5.56 4.54 -6.64
C PHE A 31 5.89 3.25 -5.89
N ALA A 32 6.12 2.14 -6.58
CA ALA A 32 6.52 0.87 -5.96
C ALA A 32 7.78 1.04 -5.09
N ASN A 33 8.83 1.66 -5.63
CA ASN A 33 10.07 1.94 -4.91
C ASN A 33 9.86 2.84 -3.69
N SER A 34 9.02 3.86 -3.82
CA SER A 34 8.70 4.78 -2.72
C SER A 34 7.93 4.08 -1.60
N ILE A 35 6.95 3.23 -1.95
CA ILE A 35 6.18 2.43 -0.99
C ILE A 35 7.07 1.41 -0.29
N MET A 36 7.97 0.74 -0.99
CA MET A 36 8.91 -0.20 -0.36
C MET A 36 9.84 0.50 0.64
N GLY A 37 10.33 1.69 0.31
CA GLY A 37 11.08 2.52 1.26
C GLY A 37 10.27 2.83 2.52
N LEU A 38 8.99 3.21 2.36
CA LEU A 38 8.09 3.47 3.47
C LEU A 38 7.81 2.23 4.32
N LEU A 39 7.57 1.08 3.68
CA LEU A 39 7.34 -0.20 4.35
C LEU A 39 8.56 -0.59 5.18
N ASN A 40 9.76 -0.46 4.63
CA ASN A 40 11.01 -0.73 5.33
C ASN A 40 11.23 0.20 6.53
N ILE A 41 10.90 1.49 6.42
CA ILE A 41 10.97 2.38 7.59
C ILE A 41 9.95 1.95 8.64
N SER A 42 8.72 1.63 8.22
CA SER A 42 7.63 1.28 9.13
C SER A 42 7.83 -0.04 9.87
N SER A 43 8.56 -1.00 9.31
CA SER A 43 8.91 -2.26 9.98
C SER A 43 9.91 -2.10 11.11
N HIS A 44 10.66 -0.99 11.14
CA HIS A 44 11.59 -0.64 12.21
C HIS A 44 10.98 0.24 13.30
N ILE A 45 9.69 0.57 13.20
CA ILE A 45 8.99 1.33 14.24
C ILE A 45 8.60 0.35 15.36
N ASP A 46 9.46 0.25 16.38
CA ASP A 46 9.10 -0.35 17.67
C ASP A 46 8.26 0.67 18.45
N LEU A 47 6.93 0.58 18.30
CA LEU A 47 6.05 1.18 19.29
C LEU A 47 6.05 0.24 20.50
N ASN A 48 6.38 0.77 21.68
CA ASN A 48 6.46 -0.01 22.92
C ASN A 48 5.19 -0.85 23.25
N ASP A 49 4.07 -0.60 22.55
CA ASP A 49 2.77 -1.28 22.68
C ASP A 49 2.29 -1.98 21.38
N THR A 50 3.12 -2.16 20.35
CA THR A 50 2.70 -2.91 19.15
C THR A 50 2.85 -4.43 19.31
N PRO A 51 1.90 -5.24 18.81
CA PRO A 51 2.06 -6.69 18.73
C PRO A 51 3.32 -7.04 17.91
N LYS A 52 3.95 -8.18 18.21
CA LYS A 52 5.15 -8.70 17.52
C LYS A 52 5.07 -8.76 15.99
N GLU A 53 3.87 -8.70 15.41
CA GLU A 53 3.62 -8.72 13.95
C GLU A 53 3.72 -7.33 13.28
N GLY A 54 4.03 -6.26 14.00
CA GLY A 54 4.10 -4.91 13.43
C GLY A 54 2.73 -4.36 13.04
N PHE A 55 2.64 -3.67 11.89
CA PHE A 55 1.37 -3.09 11.40
C PHE A 55 0.59 -4.07 10.50
N LYS A 56 -0.73 -4.11 10.67
CA LYS A 56 -1.64 -4.91 9.81
C LYS A 56 -2.05 -4.19 8.52
N LYS A 57 -2.05 -2.86 8.56
CA LYS A 57 -2.47 -1.98 7.47
C LYS A 57 -1.73 -0.66 7.56
N LEU A 58 -1.18 -0.20 6.46
CA LEU A 58 -0.64 1.15 6.31
C LEU A 58 -1.58 1.95 5.40
N SER A 59 -1.85 3.20 5.77
CA SER A 59 -2.70 4.08 4.96
C SER A 59 -2.05 5.45 4.81
N ILE A 60 -1.95 5.90 3.57
CA ILE A 60 -1.41 7.21 3.20
C ILE A 60 -2.59 8.02 2.68
N VAL A 61 -2.95 9.08 3.41
CA VAL A 61 -4.18 9.85 3.14
C VAL A 61 -3.80 11.21 2.58
N TYR A 62 -4.24 11.47 1.35
CA TYR A 62 -4.22 12.77 0.70
C TYR A 62 -5.64 13.37 0.73
N GLU A 63 -5.76 14.62 0.27
CA GLU A 63 -7.02 15.36 0.26
C GLU A 63 -8.09 14.70 -0.63
N ASP A 64 -7.70 14.24 -1.82
CA ASP A 64 -8.60 13.70 -2.85
C ASP A 64 -8.54 12.16 -2.96
N HIS A 65 -7.49 11.53 -2.45
CA HIS A 65 -7.29 10.09 -2.53
C HIS A 65 -6.52 9.52 -1.34
N CYS A 66 -6.54 8.20 -1.20
CA CYS A 66 -5.71 7.49 -0.24
C CYS A 66 -5.15 6.21 -0.84
N TYR A 67 -4.00 5.80 -0.31
CA TYR A 67 -3.40 4.49 -0.56
C TYR A 67 -3.59 3.62 0.67
N ILE A 68 -4.01 2.38 0.45
CA ILE A 68 -4.13 1.37 1.51
C ILE A 68 -3.19 0.23 1.14
N VAL A 69 -2.29 -0.11 2.06
CA VAL A 69 -1.31 -1.19 1.90
C VAL A 69 -1.56 -2.26 2.97
N CYS A 70 -1.64 -3.51 2.53
CA CYS A 70 -1.75 -4.68 3.41
C CYS A 70 -0.76 -5.77 2.97
N LEU A 71 -0.18 -6.50 3.92
CA LEU A 71 0.61 -7.69 3.65
C LEU A 71 -0.30 -8.93 3.77
N SER A 72 -0.36 -9.75 2.73
CA SER A 72 -1.10 -11.02 2.73
C SER A 72 -0.43 -12.02 1.80
N ASN A 73 -0.31 -13.28 2.21
CA ASN A 73 0.35 -14.34 1.41
C ASN A 73 1.74 -13.94 0.89
N ARG A 74 2.54 -13.26 1.73
CA ARG A 74 3.88 -12.73 1.38
C ARG A 74 3.87 -11.77 0.18
N LYS A 75 2.76 -11.02 0.01
CA LYS A 75 2.60 -10.02 -1.04
C LYS A 75 2.03 -8.74 -0.44
N TYR A 76 2.58 -7.61 -0.85
CA TYR A 76 2.01 -6.32 -0.52
C TYR A 76 0.90 -5.98 -1.52
N HIS A 77 -0.31 -5.82 -1.00
CA HIS A 77 -1.47 -5.39 -1.77
C HIS A 77 -1.70 -3.90 -1.53
N ILE A 78 -1.63 -3.11 -2.60
CA ILE A 78 -1.79 -1.67 -2.57
C ILE A 78 -3.02 -1.30 -3.38
N ILE A 79 -3.86 -0.43 -2.82
CA ILE A 79 -5.06 0.08 -3.47
C ILE A 79 -5.03 1.59 -3.40
N LYS A 80 -5.25 2.26 -4.53
CA LYS A 80 -5.58 3.68 -4.57
C LYS A 80 -7.10 3.84 -4.58
N LYS A 81 -7.62 4.67 -3.70
CA LYS A 81 -9.04 4.99 -3.62
C LYS A 81 -9.24 6.50 -3.59
N LYS A 82 -10.34 6.99 -4.16
CA LYS A 82 -10.81 8.36 -3.91
C LYS A 82 -11.22 8.47 -2.44
N THR A 83 -10.77 9.54 -1.78
CA THR A 83 -11.25 9.88 -0.45
C THR A 83 -12.67 10.42 -0.61
N PRO A 84 -13.66 9.98 0.19
CA PRO A 84 -14.97 10.62 0.17
C PRO A 84 -14.79 12.09 0.54
N HIS A 85 -15.14 13.00 -0.36
CA HIS A 85 -15.39 14.38 0.04
C HIS A 85 -16.64 14.34 0.94
N PHE A 86 -16.51 14.79 2.19
CA PHE A 86 -17.63 14.93 3.12
C PHE A 86 -18.41 16.21 2.82
#